data_AF-A0A257W416-F1
#
_entry.id   AF-A0A257W416-F1
#
_cell.length_a   1.000
_cell.length_b   1.000
_cell.length_c   1.000
_cell.angle_alpha   90.00
_cell.angle_beta   90.00
_cell.angle_gamma   90.00
#
_symmetry.space_group_name_H-M   'P 1'
#
loop_
_entity.id
_entity.type
_entity.pdbx_description
1 polymer ?
#
loop_
_entity_poly.entity_id
_entity_poly.type
_entity_poly.pdbx_seq_one_letter_code
_entity_poly.pdbx_strand_id
1 'polypeptide(L)'
;DRFSKFKPLKPISDLIRSSVDSSEGLPYLPAYLTEALSHYYYQKKPLKRREIIEAVNTNGVKNESMKQFLGGMDQNVNIYNNFIPVFNKQFVSPASDNGDGYYQYRVIDTQVVNQQRYFHLIFVPKRKGENTFEGDAWVHAGTFAIQKMNLRLGKEANVNFVENLSLIQEYQLLDDSTTWFLSKDKFVVDITPIGGKNLGLIGRKTTTYRNIVVNDSTVISELNKNKLFEEVHLLPGAGEKERNFWAGVRHEPLSKNEASIIKMMDTLMKAPAFKKFTNTIYFLTVGYVNKGNLEFGPWFNVMTANAWEGYRLRFDLGTNTDFSKKLWLHGYLAYGFTDKRFKWKTEAFYLFNKHPRTSLRASLSDDLDFGQQYFGEVTA
;
A
#
# COMPACT_ATOMS: atom_id res chain seq x y z
N ASP A 1 -16.99 -22.04 -0.56
CA ASP A 1 -15.96 -22.99 -0.09
C ASP A 1 -15.48 -23.94 -1.21
N ARG A 2 -14.82 -23.40 -2.26
CA ARG A 2 -14.24 -24.19 -3.37
C ARG A 2 -12.70 -24.25 -3.32
N PHE A 3 -12.05 -23.32 -2.62
CA PHE A 3 -10.59 -23.27 -2.44
C PHE A 3 -10.03 -24.39 -1.54
N SER A 4 -10.79 -24.85 -0.56
CA SER A 4 -10.41 -25.90 0.41
C SER A 4 -10.41 -27.33 -0.16
N LYS A 5 -10.97 -27.53 -1.35
CA LYS A 5 -11.06 -28.86 -1.99
C LYS A 5 -9.79 -29.27 -2.75
N PHE A 6 -8.90 -28.34 -3.06
CA PHE A 6 -7.62 -28.64 -3.69
C PHE A 6 -6.62 -29.13 -2.62
N LYS A 7 -6.24 -30.42 -2.66
CA LYS A 7 -5.30 -31.04 -1.70
C LYS A 7 -4.02 -30.24 -1.40
N PRO A 8 -3.33 -29.58 -2.36
CA PRO A 8 -2.13 -28.79 -2.06
C PRO A 8 -2.40 -27.46 -1.35
N LEU A 9 -3.66 -26.98 -1.33
CA LEU A 9 -4.05 -25.71 -0.70
C LEU A 9 -4.62 -25.89 0.72
N LYS A 10 -4.89 -27.12 1.17
CA LYS A 10 -5.41 -27.40 2.51
C LYS A 10 -4.54 -26.83 3.66
N PRO A 11 -3.20 -27.02 3.66
CA PRO A 11 -2.37 -26.47 4.73
C PRO A 11 -2.41 -24.94 4.77
N ILE A 12 -2.55 -24.30 3.60
CA ILE A 12 -2.66 -22.84 3.48
C ILE A 12 -4.02 -22.38 3.99
N SER A 13 -5.11 -23.08 3.63
CA SER A 13 -6.44 -22.75 4.13
C SER A 13 -6.58 -22.94 5.64
N ASP A 14 -5.91 -23.93 6.21
CA ASP A 14 -5.93 -24.19 7.66
C ASP A 14 -5.14 -23.14 8.43
N LEU A 15 -3.98 -22.71 7.92
CA LEU A 15 -3.21 -21.57 8.44
C LEU A 15 -4.01 -20.27 8.39
N ILE A 16 -4.67 -20.02 7.26
CA ILE A 16 -5.57 -18.86 7.06
C ILE A 16 -6.73 -18.91 8.06
N ARG A 17 -7.38 -20.06 8.22
CA ARG A 17 -8.49 -20.25 9.18
C ARG A 17 -8.04 -20.07 10.64
N SER A 18 -6.83 -20.51 10.99
CA SER A 18 -6.28 -20.33 12.33
C SER A 18 -5.91 -18.87 12.66
N SER A 19 -5.84 -18.01 11.64
CA SER A 19 -5.48 -16.59 11.76
C SER A 19 -6.69 -15.66 11.63
N VAL A 20 -7.90 -16.23 11.60
CA VAL A 20 -9.15 -15.47 11.60
C VAL A 20 -9.32 -14.84 12.98
N ASP A 21 -9.38 -13.51 13.01
CA ASP A 21 -9.60 -12.75 14.23
C ASP A 21 -11.09 -12.44 14.38
N SER A 22 -11.65 -12.78 15.53
CA SER A 22 -13.06 -12.55 15.90
C SER A 22 -13.21 -11.58 17.07
N SER A 23 -12.14 -10.90 17.49
CA SER A 23 -12.12 -10.03 18.67
C SER A 23 -13.00 -8.78 18.56
N GLU A 24 -13.31 -8.33 17.34
CA GLU A 24 -14.18 -7.17 17.05
C GLU A 24 -15.61 -7.58 16.59
N GLY A 25 -16.03 -8.83 16.87
CA GLY A 25 -17.39 -9.32 16.63
C GLY A 25 -17.54 -10.16 15.37
N LEU A 26 -17.21 -9.64 14.19
CA LEU A 26 -17.24 -10.40 12.94
C LEU A 26 -15.87 -11.03 12.65
N PRO A 27 -15.78 -12.33 12.33
CA PRO A 27 -14.53 -12.97 11.97
C PRO A 27 -14.01 -12.40 10.65
N TYR A 28 -12.82 -11.78 10.67
CA TYR A 28 -12.16 -11.27 9.47
C TYR A 28 -10.79 -11.90 9.27
N LEU A 29 -10.39 -12.05 8.00
CA LEU A 29 -9.06 -12.52 7.63
C LEU A 29 -8.19 -11.31 7.32
N PRO A 30 -7.09 -11.07 8.06
CA PRO A 30 -6.17 -10.03 7.69
C PRO A 30 -5.48 -10.38 6.36
N ALA A 31 -5.42 -9.43 5.42
CA ALA A 31 -4.92 -9.70 4.08
C ALA A 31 -3.47 -9.23 3.90
N TYR A 32 -3.21 -7.96 4.22
CA TYR A 32 -1.89 -7.34 4.11
C TYR A 32 -1.79 -6.17 5.10
N LEU A 33 -0.56 -5.78 5.42
CA LEU A 33 -0.26 -4.59 6.19
C LEU A 33 0.90 -3.88 5.49
N THR A 34 0.75 -2.59 5.27
CA THR A 34 1.80 -1.73 4.72
C THR A 34 2.09 -0.60 5.68
N GLU A 35 3.37 -0.32 5.90
CA GLU A 35 3.83 0.79 6.72
C GLU A 35 4.79 1.65 5.89
N ALA A 36 4.69 2.97 6.04
CA ALA A 36 5.57 3.93 5.39
C ALA A 36 5.98 5.02 6.38
N LEU A 37 7.23 5.44 6.31
CA LEU A 37 7.79 6.59 7.02
C LEU A 37 8.22 7.62 5.98
N SER A 38 7.74 8.84 6.10
CA SER A 38 8.05 9.91 5.15
C SER A 38 8.18 11.27 5.82
N HIS A 39 8.97 12.14 5.18
CA HIS A 39 8.96 13.57 5.44
C HIS A 39 7.99 14.24 4.48
N TYR A 40 6.99 14.93 5.04
CA TYR A 40 5.93 15.59 4.28
C TYR A 40 6.08 17.11 4.37
N TYR A 41 6.10 17.76 3.21
CA TYR A 41 6.24 19.20 3.05
C TYR A 41 5.03 19.75 2.31
N TYR A 42 4.51 20.88 2.80
CA TYR A 42 3.30 21.49 2.25
C TYR A 42 3.41 23.02 2.26
N GLN A 43 3.00 23.63 1.16
CA GLN A 43 2.80 25.07 1.04
C GLN A 43 1.45 25.34 0.36
N LYS A 44 0.67 26.27 0.95
CA LYS A 44 -0.68 26.61 0.45
C LYS A 44 -0.66 27.48 -0.81
N LYS A 45 0.28 28.42 -0.93
CA LYS A 45 0.32 29.41 -2.02
C LYS A 45 1.77 29.73 -2.45
N PRO A 46 2.15 29.50 -3.73
CA PRO A 46 1.49 28.56 -4.64
C PRO A 46 1.37 27.16 -4.01
N LEU A 47 0.38 26.38 -4.42
CA LEU A 47 0.22 25.02 -3.91
C LEU A 47 1.44 24.18 -4.29
N LYS A 48 2.18 23.69 -3.29
CA LYS A 48 3.27 22.75 -3.48
C LYS A 48 3.21 21.67 -2.42
N ARG A 49 3.40 20.41 -2.83
CA ARG A 49 3.49 19.25 -1.93
C ARG A 49 4.70 18.41 -2.28
N ARG A 50 5.44 17.96 -1.28
CA ARG A 50 6.56 17.05 -1.47
C ARG A 50 6.53 16.01 -0.36
N GLU A 51 6.66 14.74 -0.73
CA GLU A 51 6.77 13.64 0.21
C GLU A 51 8.04 12.88 -0.09
N ILE A 52 8.92 12.76 0.90
CA ILE A 52 10.16 12.01 0.80
C ILE A 52 9.98 10.75 1.64
N ILE A 53 9.80 9.60 0.99
CA ILE A 53 9.57 8.33 1.65
C ILE A 53 10.93 7.71 2.02
N GLU A 54 11.20 7.63 3.31
CA GLU A 54 12.47 7.11 3.86
C GLU A 54 12.48 5.61 4.07
N ALA A 55 11.31 5.06 4.40
CA ALA A 55 11.15 3.64 4.68
C ALA A 55 9.77 3.16 4.23
N VAL A 56 9.72 1.98 3.65
CA VAL A 56 8.49 1.28 3.28
C VAL A 56 8.61 -0.18 3.65
N ASN A 57 7.60 -0.69 4.33
CA ASN A 57 7.45 -2.12 4.60
C ASN A 57 6.12 -2.60 4.05
N THR A 58 6.16 -3.48 3.06
CA THR A 58 4.98 -4.10 2.44
C THR A 58 4.67 -5.50 2.96
N ASN A 59 5.38 -5.96 3.99
CA ASN A 59 5.17 -7.26 4.65
C ASN A 59 4.98 -8.45 3.68
N GLY A 60 5.74 -8.47 2.59
CA GLY A 60 5.77 -9.57 1.62
C GLY A 60 5.21 -9.27 0.23
N VAL A 61 4.47 -8.16 0.05
CA VAL A 61 3.98 -7.75 -1.29
C VAL A 61 5.07 -6.96 -2.00
N LYS A 62 5.82 -7.61 -2.89
CA LYS A 62 6.86 -6.97 -3.70
C LYS A 62 6.27 -6.40 -5.00
N ASN A 63 5.61 -5.26 -4.92
CA ASN A 63 5.15 -4.54 -6.12
C ASN A 63 5.58 -3.07 -6.05
N GLU A 64 6.51 -2.67 -6.92
CA GLU A 64 7.05 -1.30 -6.98
C GLU A 64 5.98 -0.27 -7.34
N SER A 65 5.02 -0.61 -8.21
CA SER A 65 3.89 0.27 -8.53
C SER A 65 3.01 0.50 -7.30
N MET A 66 2.79 -0.53 -6.49
CA MET A 66 2.03 -0.41 -5.24
C MET A 66 2.72 0.54 -4.24
N LYS A 67 4.06 0.57 -4.20
CA LYS A 67 4.81 1.44 -3.27
C LYS A 67 4.61 2.92 -3.56
N GLN A 68 4.36 3.30 -4.81
CA GLN A 68 4.10 4.70 -5.19
C GLN A 68 2.75 5.19 -4.67
N PHE A 69 1.76 4.30 -4.54
CA PHE A 69 0.45 4.59 -3.95
C PHE A 69 0.43 4.55 -2.42
N LEU A 70 1.55 4.27 -1.76
CA LEU A 70 1.66 4.32 -0.30
C LEU A 70 1.89 5.73 0.25
N GLY A 71 2.10 6.73 -0.62
CA GLY A 71 2.24 8.12 -0.22
C GLY A 71 0.99 8.65 0.48
N GLY A 72 1.18 9.47 1.52
CA GLY A 72 0.10 10.08 2.30
C GLY A 72 -0.67 11.18 1.56
N MET A 73 -0.23 11.59 0.36
CA MET A 73 -0.75 12.75 -0.35
C MET A 73 -2.23 12.68 -0.74
N ASP A 74 -2.74 11.52 -1.15
CA ASP A 74 -4.06 11.39 -1.81
C ASP A 74 -5.26 11.29 -0.85
N GLN A 75 -5.04 11.26 0.46
CA GLN A 75 -6.11 11.00 1.44
C GLN A 75 -5.97 11.86 2.68
N ASN A 76 -5.87 13.18 2.51
CA ASN A 76 -5.93 14.11 3.62
C ASN A 76 -7.37 14.63 3.77
N VAL A 77 -8.15 13.95 4.61
CA VAL A 77 -9.47 14.44 5.01
C VAL A 77 -9.26 15.63 5.95
N ASN A 78 -10.05 16.68 5.81
CA ASN A 78 -9.99 17.81 6.73
C ASN A 78 -11.39 18.08 7.28
N ILE A 79 -11.58 17.85 8.58
CA ILE A 79 -12.86 18.11 9.24
C ILE A 79 -13.26 19.58 9.20
N TYR A 80 -12.33 20.52 9.05
CA TYR A 80 -12.65 21.95 8.95
C TYR A 80 -13.18 22.36 7.58
N ASN A 81 -13.15 21.47 6.58
CA ASN A 81 -13.81 21.75 5.30
C ASN A 81 -15.33 21.60 5.47
N ASN A 82 -16.11 22.43 4.76
CA ASN A 82 -17.58 22.35 4.77
C ASN A 82 -18.12 20.97 4.35
N PHE A 83 -17.41 20.29 3.45
CA PHE A 83 -17.74 18.96 2.97
C PHE A 83 -16.55 18.02 3.10
N ILE A 84 -16.84 16.80 3.56
CA ILE A 84 -15.89 15.69 3.66
C ILE A 84 -16.26 14.66 2.57
N PRO A 85 -15.35 14.38 1.62
CA PRO A 85 -15.59 13.36 0.61
C PRO A 85 -15.54 11.96 1.25
N VAL A 86 -16.60 11.18 1.08
CA VAL A 86 -16.69 9.77 1.45
C VAL A 86 -17.06 8.99 0.19
N PHE A 87 -16.06 8.33 -0.41
CA PHE A 87 -16.18 7.68 -1.71
C PHE A 87 -16.75 8.63 -2.78
N ASN A 88 -17.95 8.36 -3.29
CA ASN A 88 -18.61 9.13 -4.34
C ASN A 88 -19.61 10.16 -3.80
N LYS A 89 -19.65 10.38 -2.48
CA LYS A 89 -20.57 11.30 -1.82
C LYS A 89 -19.83 12.36 -1.03
N GLN A 90 -20.44 13.54 -0.94
CA GLN A 90 -19.99 14.62 -0.07
C GLN A 90 -20.86 14.60 1.18
N PHE A 91 -20.22 14.51 2.33
CA PHE A 91 -20.88 14.59 3.64
C PHE A 91 -20.64 15.97 4.24
N VAL A 92 -21.68 16.56 4.83
CA VAL A 92 -21.55 17.86 5.51
C VAL A 92 -20.68 17.67 6.74
N SER A 93 -19.62 18.46 6.92
CA SER A 93 -18.85 18.40 8.17
C SER A 93 -19.64 18.98 9.35
N PRO A 94 -19.57 18.39 10.56
CA PRO A 94 -20.05 19.02 11.77
C PRO A 94 -19.33 20.33 12.12
N ALA A 95 -18.17 20.61 11.53
CA ALA A 95 -17.48 21.90 11.64
C ALA A 95 -17.76 22.84 10.46
N SER A 96 -18.74 22.51 9.61
CA SER A 96 -19.13 23.38 8.49
C SER A 96 -19.68 24.72 8.97
N ASP A 97 -19.46 25.77 8.19
CA ASP A 97 -20.07 27.10 8.36
C ASP A 97 -21.60 27.04 8.44
N ASN A 98 -22.23 26.03 7.82
CA ASN A 98 -23.67 25.79 7.84
C ASN A 98 -24.07 24.57 8.70
N GLY A 99 -23.18 24.11 9.59
CA GLY A 99 -23.38 22.91 10.42
C GLY A 99 -24.67 22.94 11.23
N ASP A 100 -25.04 24.10 11.78
CA ASP A 100 -26.30 24.30 12.53
C ASP A 100 -27.56 23.98 11.72
N GLY A 101 -27.50 24.03 10.39
CA GLY A 101 -28.62 23.64 9.53
C GLY A 101 -28.86 22.12 9.51
N TYR A 102 -27.81 21.33 9.73
CA TYR A 102 -27.79 19.87 9.55
C TYR A 102 -27.69 19.11 10.88
N TYR A 103 -27.09 19.71 11.91
CA TYR A 103 -26.77 19.04 13.16
C TYR A 103 -27.45 19.67 14.37
N GLN A 104 -27.83 18.82 15.33
CA GLN A 104 -28.14 19.25 16.69
C GLN A 104 -26.90 19.05 17.56
N TYR A 105 -26.31 20.15 18.01
CA TYR A 105 -25.16 20.15 18.91
C TYR A 105 -25.60 20.18 20.36
N ARG A 106 -24.92 19.43 21.23
CA ARG A 106 -25.08 19.52 22.69
C ARG A 106 -23.74 19.41 23.38
N VAL A 107 -23.48 20.30 24.33
CA VAL A 107 -22.33 20.15 25.24
C VAL A 107 -22.77 19.23 26.37
N ILE A 108 -22.12 18.08 26.50
CA ILE A 108 -22.45 17.08 27.53
C ILE A 108 -21.54 17.16 28.76
N ASP A 109 -20.34 17.71 28.60
CA ASP A 109 -19.39 17.86 29.70
C ASP A 109 -18.38 19.00 29.40
N THR A 110 -17.70 19.46 30.42
CA THR A 110 -16.56 20.37 30.33
C THR A 110 -15.42 19.83 31.17
N GLN A 111 -14.31 19.47 30.53
CA GLN A 111 -13.17 18.86 31.20
C GLN A 111 -11.95 19.77 31.16
N VAL A 112 -11.07 19.60 32.14
CA VAL A 112 -9.77 20.26 32.20
C VAL A 112 -8.68 19.22 32.03
N VAL A 113 -7.90 19.33 30.96
CA VAL A 113 -6.79 18.43 30.64
C VAL A 113 -5.54 19.27 30.45
N ASN A 114 -4.46 18.97 31.19
CA ASN A 114 -3.20 19.73 31.15
C ASN A 114 -3.40 21.25 31.34
N GLN A 115 -4.24 21.63 32.30
CA GLN A 115 -4.59 23.04 32.60
C GLN A 115 -5.35 23.78 31.47
N GLN A 116 -5.72 23.08 30.39
CA GLN A 116 -6.55 23.62 29.31
C GLN A 116 -7.98 23.09 29.45
N ARG A 117 -8.97 23.94 29.19
CA ARG A 117 -10.39 23.59 29.28
C ARG A 117 -10.94 23.18 27.93
N TYR A 118 -11.70 22.09 27.89
CA TYR A 118 -12.32 21.55 26.69
C TYR A 118 -13.81 21.30 26.91
N PHE A 119 -14.62 21.65 25.92
CA PHE A 119 -16.03 21.27 25.84
C PHE A 119 -16.15 19.93 25.14
N HIS A 120 -16.83 18.97 25.77
CA HIS A 120 -17.22 17.73 25.11
C HIS A 120 -18.56 17.95 24.42
N LEU A 121 -18.49 18.10 23.10
CA LEU A 121 -19.62 18.39 22.24
C LEU A 121 -20.05 17.10 21.53
N ILE A 122 -21.32 16.75 21.60
CA ILE A 122 -21.92 15.72 20.73
C ILE A 122 -22.71 16.40 19.61
N PHE A 123 -22.71 15.77 18.45
CA PHE A 123 -23.51 16.21 17.31
C PHE A 123 -24.24 15.02 16.69
N VAL A 124 -25.52 15.24 16.38
CA VAL A 124 -26.37 14.26 15.70
C VAL A 124 -27.10 14.92 14.54
N PRO A 125 -27.34 14.21 13.42
CA PRO A 125 -28.11 14.76 12.31
C PRO A 125 -29.52 15.16 12.74
N LYS A 126 -29.99 16.32 12.28
CA LYS A 126 -31.39 16.78 12.48
C LYS A 126 -32.38 15.94 11.68
N ARG A 127 -31.95 15.42 10.53
CA ARG A 127 -32.78 14.65 9.61
C ARG A 127 -32.08 13.35 9.27
N LYS A 128 -32.90 12.32 9.10
CA LYS A 128 -32.45 10.98 8.73
C LYS A 128 -32.18 10.89 7.23
N GLY A 129 -31.19 10.09 6.83
CA GLY A 129 -30.85 9.83 5.43
C GLY A 129 -30.08 10.95 4.71
N GLU A 130 -29.80 12.08 5.37
CA GLU A 130 -28.88 13.09 4.83
C GLU A 130 -27.43 12.58 4.88
N ASN A 131 -26.58 13.10 3.98
CA ASN A 131 -25.15 12.81 3.99
C ASN A 131 -24.47 13.57 5.13
N THR A 132 -24.67 13.09 6.35
CA THR A 132 -24.22 13.70 7.60
C THR A 132 -23.58 12.65 8.49
N PHE A 133 -22.78 13.08 9.47
CA PHE A 133 -22.11 12.22 10.44
C PHE A 133 -22.79 12.25 11.80
N GLU A 134 -22.55 11.22 12.61
CA GLU A 134 -22.83 11.25 14.05
C GLU A 134 -21.52 11.10 14.82
N GLY A 135 -21.44 11.71 16.00
CA GLY A 135 -20.25 11.59 16.82
C GLY A 135 -20.08 12.69 17.86
N ASP A 136 -18.82 12.93 18.20
CA ASP A 136 -18.43 13.85 19.26
C ASP A 136 -17.12 14.58 18.91
N ALA A 137 -16.96 15.76 19.49
CA ALA A 137 -15.78 16.59 19.37
C ALA A 137 -15.37 17.16 20.73
N TRP A 138 -14.06 17.27 20.93
CA TRP A 138 -13.44 17.96 22.04
C TRP A 138 -12.98 19.31 21.53
N VAL A 139 -13.61 20.38 22.03
CA VAL A 139 -13.39 21.74 21.55
C VAL A 139 -12.67 22.54 22.62
N HIS A 140 -11.53 23.11 22.27
CA HIS A 140 -10.74 23.94 23.18
C HIS A 140 -11.51 25.23 23.54
N ALA A 141 -11.70 25.50 24.83
CA ALA A 141 -12.58 26.56 25.29
C ALA A 141 -12.07 27.98 24.98
N GLY A 142 -10.76 28.17 24.83
CA GLY A 142 -10.17 29.48 24.55
C GLY A 142 -10.15 29.84 23.05
N THR A 143 -9.81 28.87 22.20
CA THR A 143 -9.62 29.10 20.75
C THR A 143 -10.76 28.56 19.90
N PHE A 144 -11.68 27.79 20.49
CA PHE A 144 -12.71 27.02 19.78
C PHE A 144 -12.16 26.03 18.74
N ALA A 145 -10.85 25.74 18.79
CA ALA A 145 -10.25 24.75 17.94
C ALA A 145 -10.66 23.34 18.39
N ILE A 146 -10.89 22.45 17.42
CA ILE A 146 -11.16 21.05 17.67
C ILE A 146 -9.85 20.37 18.01
N GLN A 147 -9.76 19.79 19.21
CA GLN A 147 -8.65 18.96 19.67
C GLN A 147 -8.83 17.51 19.22
N LYS A 148 -10.06 17.02 19.17
CA LYS A 148 -10.38 15.68 18.69
C LYS A 148 -11.79 15.66 18.13
N MET A 149 -12.01 14.95 17.03
CA MET A 149 -13.35 14.69 16.50
C MET A 149 -13.46 13.24 16.08
N ASN A 150 -14.50 12.58 16.56
CA ASN A 150 -14.90 11.24 16.14
C ASN A 150 -16.12 11.38 15.22
N LEU A 151 -16.03 10.83 14.02
CA LEU A 151 -17.08 10.84 13.01
C LEU A 151 -17.44 9.41 12.64
N ARG A 152 -18.74 9.13 12.61
CA ARG A 152 -19.31 7.86 12.17
C ARG A 152 -20.45 8.11 11.21
N LEU A 153 -20.70 7.16 10.32
CA LEU A 153 -21.91 7.19 9.52
C LEU A 153 -23.10 6.83 10.40
N GLY A 154 -24.18 7.60 10.30
CA GLY A 154 -25.45 7.21 10.89
C GLY A 154 -25.97 5.93 10.24
N LYS A 155 -26.71 5.10 10.99
CA LYS A 155 -27.24 3.81 10.51
C LYS A 155 -28.07 3.89 9.23
N GLU A 156 -28.65 5.05 8.95
CA GLU A 156 -29.50 5.30 7.79
C GLU A 156 -28.75 5.99 6.63
N ALA A 157 -27.44 6.24 6.79
CA ALA A 157 -26.60 6.82 5.74
C ALA A 157 -26.37 5.77 4.64
N ASN A 158 -26.95 6.01 3.47
CA ASN A 158 -26.81 5.10 2.34
C ASN A 158 -25.55 5.45 1.53
N VAL A 159 -24.42 4.81 1.80
CA VAL A 159 -23.21 4.91 0.96
C VAL A 159 -23.01 3.57 0.26
N ASN A 160 -22.89 3.62 -1.07
CA ASN A 160 -22.75 2.39 -1.85
C ASN A 160 -21.57 1.57 -1.36
N PHE A 161 -21.83 0.29 -1.05
CA PHE A 161 -20.86 -0.69 -0.60
C PHE A 161 -20.23 -0.42 0.76
N VAL A 162 -20.60 0.63 1.50
CA VAL A 162 -20.01 0.95 2.82
C VAL A 162 -21.04 0.65 3.90
N GLU A 163 -20.72 -0.32 4.77
CA GLU A 163 -21.55 -0.70 5.91
C GLU A 163 -21.21 0.16 7.14
N ASN A 164 -19.92 0.35 7.39
CA ASN A 164 -19.43 1.12 8.52
C ASN A 164 -18.28 2.04 8.10
N LEU A 165 -18.24 3.23 8.69
CA LEU A 165 -17.15 4.18 8.55
C LEU A 165 -16.89 4.81 9.91
N SER A 166 -15.62 4.85 10.31
CA SER A 166 -15.16 5.61 11.46
C SER A 166 -13.97 6.44 11.05
N LEU A 167 -14.05 7.75 11.25
CA LEU A 167 -12.97 8.70 11.05
C LEU A 167 -12.69 9.37 12.39
N ILE A 168 -11.43 9.39 12.82
CA ILE A 168 -10.99 10.03 14.05
C ILE A 168 -9.82 10.93 13.70
N GLN A 169 -9.99 12.23 13.93
CA GLN A 169 -8.91 13.21 13.79
C GLN A 169 -8.58 13.82 15.14
N GLU A 170 -7.30 13.84 15.47
CA GLU A 170 -6.75 14.46 16.67
C GLU A 170 -5.80 15.57 16.25
N TYR A 171 -5.92 16.70 16.92
CA TYR A 171 -5.12 17.89 16.71
C TYR A 171 -4.37 18.20 18.00
N GLN A 172 -3.14 18.69 17.84
CA GLN A 172 -2.34 19.18 18.94
C GLN A 172 -2.01 20.65 18.74
N LEU A 173 -1.94 21.39 19.84
CA LEU A 173 -1.40 22.74 19.84
C LEU A 173 0.12 22.66 19.63
N LEU A 174 0.64 23.42 18.68
CA LEU A 174 2.08 23.55 18.45
C LEU A 174 2.73 24.44 19.51
N ASP A 175 4.06 24.40 19.58
CA ASP A 175 4.84 25.17 20.56
C ASP A 175 4.67 26.69 20.42
N ASP A 176 4.25 27.16 19.24
CA ASP A 176 3.86 28.57 19.00
C ASP A 176 2.59 28.99 19.75
N SER A 177 1.97 28.07 20.50
CA SER A 177 0.80 28.25 21.38
C SER A 177 -0.44 28.83 20.69
N THR A 178 -0.47 28.86 19.36
CA THR A 178 -1.57 29.46 18.58
C THR A 178 -2.06 28.55 17.45
N THR A 179 -1.18 27.73 16.89
CA THR A 179 -1.50 26.87 15.75
C THR A 179 -1.90 25.48 16.21
N TRP A 180 -3.10 25.04 15.81
CA TRP A 180 -3.54 23.65 15.97
C TRP A 180 -3.20 22.85 14.70
N PHE A 181 -2.53 21.73 14.87
CA PHE A 181 -2.07 20.88 13.76
C PHE A 181 -2.58 19.45 13.92
N LEU A 182 -2.96 18.82 12.79
CA LEU A 182 -3.41 17.43 12.75
C LEU A 182 -2.26 16.52 13.19
N SER A 183 -2.37 15.94 14.39
CA SER A 183 -1.34 15.04 14.95
C SER A 183 -1.62 13.58 14.59
N LYS A 184 -2.90 13.23 14.43
CA LYS A 184 -3.33 11.86 14.12
C LYS A 184 -4.61 11.84 13.31
N ASP A 185 -4.64 10.97 12.31
CA ASP A 185 -5.84 10.60 11.58
C ASP A 185 -5.97 9.08 11.59
N LYS A 186 -7.16 8.58 11.91
CA LYS A 186 -7.49 7.16 11.88
C LYS A 186 -8.80 6.96 11.14
N PHE A 187 -8.72 6.16 10.09
CA PHE A 187 -9.82 5.80 9.22
C PHE A 187 -10.06 4.30 9.26
N VAL A 188 -11.31 3.91 9.47
CA VAL A 188 -11.78 2.53 9.40
C VAL A 188 -13.00 2.50 8.48
N VAL A 189 -12.96 1.65 7.46
CA VAL A 189 -14.08 1.43 6.54
C VAL A 189 -14.38 -0.04 6.41
N ASP A 190 -15.65 -0.40 6.50
CA ASP A 190 -16.16 -1.74 6.21
C ASP A 190 -16.92 -1.71 4.89
N ILE A 191 -16.38 -2.42 3.90
CA ILE A 191 -16.90 -2.45 2.54
C ILE A 191 -17.52 -3.82 2.28
N THR A 192 -18.83 -3.87 2.06
CA THR A 192 -19.54 -5.11 1.71
C THR A 192 -20.15 -5.01 0.31
N PRO A 193 -19.77 -5.89 -0.64
CA PRO A 193 -20.40 -5.96 -1.95
C PRO A 193 -21.89 -6.35 -1.84
N ILE A 194 -22.74 -5.77 -2.69
CA ILE A 194 -24.18 -6.03 -2.74
C ILE A 194 -24.44 -7.55 -2.89
N GLY A 195 -25.35 -8.08 -2.06
CA GLY A 195 -25.82 -9.48 -2.15
C GLY A 195 -25.66 -10.35 -0.90
N GLY A 196 -25.19 -9.81 0.24
CA GLY A 196 -25.26 -10.41 1.59
C GLY A 196 -24.50 -11.74 1.82
N LYS A 197 -23.99 -12.38 0.75
CA LYS A 197 -23.25 -13.64 0.77
C LYS A 197 -21.80 -13.50 0.30
N ASN A 198 -21.38 -12.28 -0.02
CA ASN A 198 -20.05 -12.00 -0.53
C ASN A 198 -19.11 -11.58 0.61
N LEU A 199 -17.83 -11.89 0.48
CA LEU A 199 -16.80 -11.49 1.44
C LEU A 199 -16.72 -9.95 1.49
N GLY A 200 -16.88 -9.37 2.67
CA GLY A 200 -16.60 -7.95 2.93
C GLY A 200 -15.10 -7.70 3.12
N LEU A 201 -14.70 -6.44 2.99
CA LEU A 201 -13.33 -5.96 3.14
C LEU A 201 -13.29 -4.82 4.17
N ILE A 202 -12.47 -4.97 5.20
CA ILE A 202 -12.25 -3.91 6.18
C ILE A 202 -10.91 -3.24 5.90
N GLY A 203 -10.95 -1.96 5.55
CA GLY A 203 -9.79 -1.10 5.41
C GLY A 203 -9.52 -0.33 6.70
N ARG A 204 -8.27 -0.36 7.18
CA ARG A 204 -7.82 0.46 8.31
C ARG A 204 -6.60 1.25 7.88
N LYS A 205 -6.61 2.56 8.15
CA LYS A 205 -5.47 3.45 7.93
C LYS A 205 -5.29 4.31 9.16
N THR A 206 -4.05 4.37 9.64
CA THR A 206 -3.66 5.29 10.71
C THR A 206 -2.48 6.10 10.20
N THR A 207 -2.55 7.42 10.33
CA THR A 207 -1.48 8.35 9.98
C THR A 207 -1.22 9.23 11.19
N THR A 208 0.06 9.38 11.54
CA THR A 208 0.48 10.14 12.71
C THR A 208 1.62 11.06 12.31
N TYR A 209 1.58 12.30 12.79
CA TYR A 209 2.56 13.33 12.49
C TYR A 209 3.39 13.67 13.73
N ARG A 210 4.70 13.83 13.57
CA ARG A 210 5.64 14.26 14.62
C ARG A 210 6.66 15.22 14.04
N ASN A 211 7.35 15.96 14.92
CA ASN A 211 8.37 16.94 14.56
C ASN A 211 7.84 17.96 13.54
N ILE A 212 6.66 18.51 13.83
CA ILE A 212 5.98 19.45 12.94
C ILE A 212 6.67 20.79 13.03
N VAL A 213 7.09 21.31 11.88
CA VAL A 213 7.70 22.63 11.75
C VAL A 213 6.82 23.46 10.84
N VAL A 214 6.50 24.68 11.26
CA VAL A 214 5.68 25.65 10.53
C VAL A 214 6.48 26.91 10.23
N ASN A 215 6.21 27.55 9.10
CA ASN A 215 6.83 28.82 8.67
C ASN A 215 8.38 28.80 8.62
N ASP A 216 8.97 27.66 8.28
CA ASP A 216 10.42 27.49 8.25
C ASP A 216 10.98 27.51 6.82
N SER A 217 12.13 28.17 6.64
CA SER A 217 12.82 28.31 5.36
C SER A 217 13.32 26.98 4.76
N THR A 218 13.61 25.97 5.59
CA THR A 218 14.00 24.63 5.18
C THR A 218 12.87 23.90 4.46
N VAL A 219 11.61 24.15 4.83
CA VAL A 219 10.44 23.61 4.14
C VAL A 219 10.34 24.20 2.73
N ILE A 220 10.56 25.50 2.60
CA ILE A 220 10.52 26.21 1.32
C ILE A 220 11.65 25.74 0.40
N SER A 221 12.87 25.54 0.95
CA SER A 221 14.01 25.09 0.16
C SER A 221 13.80 23.68 -0.41
N GLU A 222 13.22 22.76 0.37
CA GLU A 222 12.85 21.42 -0.13
C GLU A 222 11.73 21.47 -1.18
N LEU A 223 10.68 22.26 -0.96
CA LEU A 223 9.59 22.44 -1.93
C LEU A 223 10.03 23.11 -3.22
N ASN A 224 11.09 23.93 -3.21
CA ASN A 224 11.64 24.54 -4.41
C ASN A 224 12.43 23.57 -5.29
N LYS A 225 12.74 22.36 -4.81
CA LYS A 225 13.29 21.28 -5.64
C LYS A 225 12.25 20.62 -6.53
N ASN A 226 10.96 20.85 -6.26
CA ASN A 226 9.88 20.29 -7.05
C ASN A 226 9.86 20.87 -8.47
N LYS A 227 9.71 19.98 -9.46
CA LYS A 227 9.40 20.30 -10.85
C LYS A 227 7.89 20.31 -11.10
N LEU A 228 7.12 19.51 -10.35
CA LEU A 228 5.65 19.44 -10.39
C LEU A 228 5.01 20.04 -9.14
N PHE A 229 3.70 20.32 -9.18
CA PHE A 229 2.97 20.80 -8.00
C PHE A 229 3.00 19.79 -6.84
N GLU A 230 3.02 18.50 -7.16
CA GLU A 230 3.07 17.39 -6.21
C GLU A 230 4.15 16.39 -6.64
N GLU A 231 5.03 16.02 -5.71
CA GLU A 231 6.08 15.03 -5.97
C GLU A 231 6.29 14.09 -4.79
N VAL A 232 6.30 12.79 -5.09
CA VAL A 232 6.66 11.72 -4.15
C VAL A 232 8.03 11.16 -4.53
N HIS A 233 8.99 11.24 -3.62
CA HIS A 233 10.36 10.78 -3.79
C HIS A 233 10.63 9.59 -2.88
N LEU A 234 10.85 8.42 -3.44
CA LEU A 234 11.26 7.23 -2.68
C LEU A 234 12.79 7.21 -2.55
N LEU A 235 13.31 7.22 -1.32
CA LEU A 235 14.76 7.17 -1.10
C LEU A 235 15.34 5.81 -1.49
N PRO A 236 16.58 5.75 -2.02
CA PRO A 236 17.27 4.50 -2.27
C PRO A 236 17.35 3.64 -1.00
N GLY A 237 16.94 2.38 -1.09
CA GLY A 237 16.94 1.45 0.05
C GLY A 237 15.77 1.63 1.02
N ALA A 238 14.77 2.49 0.72
CA ALA A 238 13.58 2.65 1.57
C ALA A 238 12.83 1.32 1.79
N GLY A 239 12.82 0.43 0.80
CA GLY A 239 12.19 -0.90 0.91
C GLY A 239 13.06 -1.98 1.56
N GLU A 240 14.30 -1.66 1.96
CA GLU A 240 15.29 -2.63 2.46
C GLU A 240 15.55 -2.48 3.98
N LYS A 241 14.59 -1.90 4.72
CA LYS A 241 14.72 -1.68 6.17
C LYS A 241 14.43 -2.96 6.96
N GLU A 242 15.29 -3.26 7.94
CA GLU A 242 15.13 -4.41 8.82
C GLU A 242 13.94 -4.27 9.79
N ARG A 243 13.50 -5.38 10.39
CA ARG A 243 12.38 -5.39 11.33
C ARG A 243 12.61 -4.51 12.57
N ASN A 244 13.85 -4.50 13.09
CA ASN A 244 14.19 -3.77 14.31
C ASN A 244 14.13 -2.25 14.11
N PHE A 245 14.38 -1.77 12.88
CA PHE A 245 14.23 -0.36 12.53
C PHE A 245 12.80 0.15 12.83
N TRP A 246 11.79 -0.62 12.42
CA TRP A 246 10.38 -0.27 12.61
C TRP A 246 9.96 -0.19 14.08
N ALA A 247 10.59 -0.94 14.98
CA ALA A 247 10.28 -0.85 16.40
C ALA A 247 10.67 0.50 17.02
N GLY A 248 11.72 1.15 16.49
CA GLY A 248 12.21 2.44 16.99
C GLY A 248 11.54 3.67 16.37
N VAL A 249 11.07 3.58 15.11
CA VAL A 249 10.50 4.73 14.38
C VAL A 249 8.98 4.84 14.48
N ARG A 250 8.29 3.77 14.85
CA ARG A 250 6.83 3.78 15.01
C ARG A 250 6.42 4.77 16.10
N HIS A 251 5.46 5.63 15.78
CA HIS A 251 4.93 6.57 16.75
C HIS A 251 4.13 5.86 17.85
N GLU A 252 3.42 4.80 17.48
CA GLU A 252 2.61 3.99 18.37
C GLU A 252 2.96 2.51 18.18
N PRO A 253 2.88 1.69 19.24
CA PRO A 253 3.05 0.24 19.10
C PRO A 253 1.96 -0.33 18.19
N LEU A 254 2.29 -1.42 17.51
CA LEU A 254 1.32 -2.15 16.69
C LEU A 254 0.13 -2.60 17.55
N SER A 255 -1.06 -2.44 17.02
CA SER A 255 -2.27 -3.06 17.57
C SER A 255 -2.15 -4.58 17.55
N LYS A 256 -2.95 -5.26 18.38
CA LYS A 256 -3.04 -6.72 18.41
C LYS A 256 -3.32 -7.30 17.01
N ASN A 257 -4.16 -6.62 16.25
CA ASN A 257 -4.58 -7.04 14.92
C ASN A 257 -3.41 -6.92 13.95
N GLU A 258 -2.75 -5.75 13.88
CA GLU A 258 -1.58 -5.51 13.03
C GLU A 258 -0.41 -6.47 13.32
N ALA A 259 -0.11 -6.71 14.60
CA ALA A 259 0.90 -7.67 15.01
C ALA A 259 0.56 -9.10 14.57
N SER A 260 -0.73 -9.47 14.61
CA SER A 260 -1.22 -10.77 14.14
C SER A 260 -1.10 -10.92 12.62
N ILE A 261 -1.38 -9.86 11.83
CA ILE A 261 -1.18 -9.86 10.37
C ILE A 261 0.28 -10.16 10.05
N ILE A 262 1.19 -9.45 10.70
CA ILE A 262 2.63 -9.60 10.47
C ILE A 262 3.07 -11.04 10.81
N LYS A 263 2.64 -11.58 11.94
CA LYS A 263 2.98 -12.95 12.36
C LYS A 263 2.43 -14.00 11.37
N MET A 264 1.19 -13.81 10.91
CA MET A 264 0.56 -14.68 9.92
C MET A 264 1.32 -14.63 8.60
N MET A 265 1.65 -13.44 8.09
CA MET A 265 2.42 -13.29 6.84
C MET A 265 3.80 -13.93 6.94
N ASP A 266 4.52 -13.73 8.04
CA ASP A 266 5.81 -14.38 8.29
C ASP A 266 5.71 -15.91 8.26
N THR A 267 4.66 -16.45 8.88
CA THR A 267 4.42 -17.89 8.95
C THR A 267 4.05 -18.43 7.57
N LEU A 268 3.16 -17.74 6.86
CA LEU A 268 2.70 -18.13 5.53
C LEU A 268 3.84 -18.08 4.50
N MET A 269 4.64 -17.01 4.48
CA MET A 269 5.76 -16.86 3.55
C MET A 269 6.89 -17.87 3.80
N LYS A 270 7.08 -18.31 5.04
CA LYS A 270 8.08 -19.33 5.40
C LYS A 270 7.58 -20.75 5.15
N ALA A 271 6.27 -20.98 5.09
CA ALA A 271 5.68 -22.29 4.92
C ALA A 271 6.13 -22.96 3.60
N PRO A 272 6.70 -24.18 3.63
CA PRO A 272 7.14 -24.88 2.43
C PRO A 272 6.02 -25.11 1.41
N ALA A 273 4.80 -25.36 1.88
CA ALA A 273 3.62 -25.53 1.03
C ALA A 273 3.31 -24.25 0.24
N PHE A 274 3.39 -23.08 0.89
CA PHE A 274 3.15 -21.79 0.23
C PHE A 274 4.25 -21.49 -0.79
N LYS A 275 5.53 -21.67 -0.44
CA LYS A 275 6.65 -21.52 -1.38
C LYS A 275 6.52 -22.43 -2.59
N LYS A 276 6.14 -23.71 -2.39
CA LYS A 276 5.90 -24.65 -3.49
C LYS A 276 4.76 -24.17 -4.38
N PHE A 277 3.66 -23.71 -3.79
CA PHE A 277 2.52 -23.19 -4.54
C PHE A 277 2.89 -21.95 -5.37
N THR A 278 3.49 -20.93 -4.76
CA THR A 278 3.91 -19.70 -5.46
C THR A 278 4.90 -20.00 -6.58
N ASN A 279 5.89 -20.86 -6.33
CA ASN A 279 6.87 -21.26 -7.34
C ASN A 279 6.22 -22.06 -8.48
N THR A 280 5.21 -22.89 -8.19
CA THR A 280 4.47 -23.64 -9.22
C THR A 280 3.64 -22.69 -10.09
N ILE A 281 2.93 -21.74 -9.48
CA ILE A 281 2.18 -20.74 -10.24
C ILE A 281 3.12 -19.90 -11.09
N TYR A 282 4.22 -19.40 -10.51
CA TYR A 282 5.23 -18.63 -11.24
C TYR A 282 5.82 -19.42 -12.42
N PHE A 283 6.15 -20.70 -12.21
CA PHE A 283 6.61 -21.58 -13.29
C PHE A 283 5.56 -21.74 -14.39
N LEU A 284 4.30 -21.97 -14.04
CA LEU A 284 3.22 -22.15 -15.02
C LEU A 284 2.91 -20.87 -15.81
N THR A 285 2.93 -19.70 -15.16
CA THR A 285 2.54 -18.43 -15.79
C THR A 285 3.70 -17.71 -16.47
N VAL A 286 4.84 -17.58 -15.79
CA VAL A 286 6.01 -16.84 -16.30
C VAL A 286 6.95 -17.75 -17.07
N GLY A 287 6.96 -19.05 -16.75
CA GLY A 287 7.73 -20.05 -17.48
C GLY A 287 9.05 -20.48 -16.82
N TYR A 288 9.54 -19.71 -15.85
CA TYR A 288 10.91 -19.85 -15.33
C TYR A 288 10.98 -20.58 -13.99
N VAL A 289 12.11 -21.25 -13.75
CA VAL A 289 12.48 -21.83 -12.46
C VAL A 289 13.84 -21.28 -12.04
N ASN A 290 13.88 -20.65 -10.87
CA ASN A 290 15.10 -20.16 -10.25
C ASN A 290 15.69 -21.22 -9.31
N LYS A 291 16.98 -21.55 -9.48
CA LYS A 291 17.73 -22.47 -8.62
C LYS A 291 19.12 -21.89 -8.32
N GLY A 292 19.27 -21.32 -7.13
CA GLY A 292 20.49 -20.61 -6.75
C GLY A 292 20.69 -19.41 -7.67
N ASN A 293 21.88 -19.28 -8.25
CA ASN A 293 22.25 -18.14 -9.09
C ASN A 293 21.80 -18.28 -10.56
N LEU A 294 21.13 -19.39 -10.90
CA LEU A 294 20.74 -19.75 -12.25
C LEU A 294 19.22 -19.78 -12.40
N GLU A 295 18.77 -19.38 -13.57
CA GLU A 295 17.38 -19.38 -14.01
C GLU A 295 17.23 -20.29 -15.23
N PHE A 296 16.23 -21.18 -15.19
CA PHE A 296 15.95 -22.13 -16.27
C PHE A 296 14.59 -21.81 -16.89
N GLY A 297 14.50 -21.97 -18.21
CA GLY A 297 13.26 -21.77 -18.96
C GLY A 297 13.31 -20.53 -19.84
N PRO A 298 12.19 -20.17 -20.48
CA PRO A 298 10.84 -20.57 -20.07
C PRO A 298 10.44 -21.96 -20.59
N TRP A 299 9.64 -22.72 -19.81
CA TRP A 299 9.27 -24.10 -20.17
C TRP A 299 8.50 -24.20 -21.50
N PHE A 300 7.75 -23.16 -21.88
CA PHE A 300 7.01 -23.13 -23.13
C PHE A 300 7.91 -23.02 -24.37
N ASN A 301 9.20 -22.64 -24.21
CA ASN A 301 10.17 -22.62 -25.29
C ASN A 301 10.91 -23.96 -25.46
N VAL A 302 10.82 -24.88 -24.48
CA VAL A 302 11.59 -26.13 -24.48
C VAL A 302 11.25 -26.99 -25.69
N MET A 303 9.97 -27.08 -26.03
CA MET A 303 9.48 -27.82 -27.19
C MET A 303 8.61 -26.91 -28.03
N THR A 304 9.11 -26.56 -29.22
CA THR A 304 8.37 -25.74 -30.19
C THR A 304 8.29 -26.48 -31.52
N ALA A 305 7.31 -26.12 -32.34
CA ALA A 305 7.19 -26.64 -33.69
C ALA A 305 6.85 -25.50 -34.65
N ASN A 306 7.60 -25.39 -35.75
CA ASN A 306 7.32 -24.43 -36.81
C ASN A 306 7.50 -25.08 -38.19
N ALA A 307 7.01 -24.42 -39.24
CA ALA A 307 7.03 -24.98 -40.60
C ALA A 307 8.44 -25.12 -41.21
N TRP A 308 9.44 -24.41 -40.66
CA TRP A 308 10.77 -24.30 -41.24
C TRP A 308 11.78 -25.26 -40.58
N GLU A 309 11.75 -25.36 -39.25
CA GLU A 309 12.62 -26.16 -38.40
C GLU A 309 11.95 -27.49 -37.98
N GLY A 310 10.63 -27.59 -38.17
CA GLY A 310 9.77 -28.65 -37.65
C GLY A 310 9.82 -28.68 -36.12
N TYR A 311 9.98 -29.87 -35.53
CA TYR A 311 10.21 -29.99 -34.10
C TYR A 311 11.54 -29.34 -33.71
N ARG A 312 11.49 -28.47 -32.71
CA ARG A 312 12.65 -27.78 -32.13
C ARG A 312 12.69 -28.02 -30.63
N LEU A 313 13.84 -28.49 -30.17
CA LEU A 313 14.16 -28.54 -28.74
C LEU A 313 15.07 -27.38 -28.39
N ARG A 314 14.76 -26.65 -27.33
CA ARG A 314 15.56 -25.53 -26.85
C ARG A 314 15.82 -25.68 -25.35
N PHE A 315 17.02 -25.32 -24.94
CA PHE A 315 17.43 -25.24 -23.55
C PHE A 315 17.93 -23.84 -23.27
N ASP A 316 17.22 -23.15 -22.37
CA ASP A 316 17.51 -21.79 -21.95
C ASP A 316 18.13 -21.78 -20.55
N LEU A 317 19.18 -20.97 -20.40
CA LEU A 317 19.89 -20.76 -19.14
C LEU A 317 20.17 -19.26 -18.97
N GLY A 318 19.74 -18.72 -17.84
CA GLY A 318 20.01 -17.35 -17.43
C GLY A 318 20.61 -17.26 -16.03
N THR A 319 21.06 -16.06 -15.68
CA THR A 319 21.38 -15.67 -14.30
C THR A 319 20.27 -14.82 -13.72
N ASN A 320 20.05 -14.88 -12.42
CA ASN A 320 19.03 -14.10 -11.73
C ASN A 320 19.62 -13.00 -10.83
N THR A 321 18.76 -12.34 -10.05
CA THR A 321 19.17 -11.27 -9.12
C THR A 321 20.07 -11.74 -7.99
N ASP A 322 20.12 -13.03 -7.68
CA ASP A 322 21.02 -13.61 -6.66
C ASP A 322 22.45 -13.70 -7.19
N PHE A 323 22.64 -13.84 -8.51
CA PHE A 323 23.95 -13.74 -9.14
C PHE A 323 24.49 -12.30 -9.14
N SER A 324 23.68 -11.35 -9.63
CA SER A 324 24.04 -9.94 -9.65
C SER A 324 22.80 -9.07 -9.81
N LYS A 325 22.77 -7.96 -9.07
CA LYS A 325 21.73 -6.92 -9.20
C LYS A 325 21.96 -5.99 -10.41
N LYS A 326 23.10 -6.13 -11.11
CA LYS A 326 23.52 -5.24 -12.21
C LYS A 326 23.81 -5.98 -13.52
N LEU A 327 24.17 -7.25 -13.48
CA LEU A 327 24.56 -8.03 -14.64
C LEU A 327 23.65 -9.24 -14.78
N TRP A 328 22.99 -9.35 -15.92
CA TRP A 328 22.22 -10.52 -16.30
C TRP A 328 22.83 -11.12 -17.56
N LEU A 329 23.18 -12.40 -17.46
CA LEU A 329 23.65 -13.22 -18.56
C LEU A 329 22.56 -14.20 -18.92
N HIS A 330 22.31 -14.37 -20.21
CA HIS A 330 21.33 -15.30 -20.73
C HIS A 330 21.89 -15.97 -21.97
N GLY A 331 21.59 -17.25 -22.15
CA GLY A 331 21.85 -17.92 -23.41
C GLY A 331 20.98 -19.14 -23.58
N TYR A 332 20.80 -19.54 -24.84
CA TYR A 332 20.10 -20.76 -25.17
C TYR A 332 20.82 -21.55 -26.24
N LEU A 333 20.56 -22.85 -26.23
CA LEU A 333 20.95 -23.78 -27.27
C LEU A 333 19.69 -24.48 -27.79
N ALA A 334 19.49 -24.48 -29.09
CA ALA A 334 18.36 -25.13 -29.73
C ALA A 334 18.82 -26.09 -30.84
N TYR A 335 18.03 -27.13 -31.09
CA TYR A 335 18.23 -28.08 -32.17
C TYR A 335 16.91 -28.29 -32.92
N GLY A 336 16.93 -28.00 -34.22
CA GLY A 336 15.82 -28.29 -35.13
C GLY A 336 16.00 -29.65 -35.77
N PHE A 337 14.97 -30.50 -35.71
CA PHE A 337 15.05 -31.88 -36.22
C PHE A 337 14.89 -31.94 -37.74
N THR A 338 14.23 -30.96 -38.36
CA THR A 338 14.00 -30.94 -39.82
C THR A 338 15.20 -30.36 -40.55
N ASP A 339 15.72 -29.24 -40.08
CA ASP A 339 16.89 -28.59 -40.65
C ASP A 339 18.22 -29.18 -40.14
N LYS A 340 18.18 -29.98 -39.07
CA LYS A 340 19.32 -30.65 -38.43
C LYS A 340 20.43 -29.69 -38.00
N ARG A 341 20.06 -28.46 -37.64
CA ARG A 341 21.01 -27.41 -37.24
C ARG A 341 20.90 -27.11 -35.75
N PHE A 342 22.07 -26.92 -35.15
CA PHE A 342 22.17 -26.27 -33.85
C PHE A 342 22.04 -24.77 -34.03
N LYS A 343 21.31 -24.14 -33.13
CA LYS A 343 21.11 -22.70 -33.05
C LYS A 343 21.43 -22.25 -31.64
N TRP A 344 21.95 -21.06 -31.49
CA TRP A 344 22.32 -20.56 -30.17
C TRP A 344 22.18 -19.05 -30.08
N LYS A 345 22.06 -18.58 -28.84
CA LYS A 345 22.12 -17.16 -28.51
C LYS A 345 22.85 -16.98 -27.19
N THR A 346 23.63 -15.92 -27.10
CA THR A 346 24.18 -15.41 -25.85
C THR A 346 23.87 -13.92 -25.73
N GLU A 347 23.57 -13.48 -24.53
CA GLU A 347 23.11 -12.15 -24.23
C GLU A 347 23.65 -11.70 -22.87
N ALA A 348 24.17 -10.48 -22.84
CA ALA A 348 24.61 -9.81 -21.63
C ALA A 348 23.88 -8.47 -21.50
N PHE A 349 23.26 -8.27 -20.35
CA PHE A 349 22.57 -7.05 -19.99
C PHE A 349 23.20 -6.45 -18.73
N TYR A 350 23.66 -5.20 -18.82
CA TYR A 350 24.29 -4.49 -17.73
C TYR A 350 23.53 -3.21 -17.41
N LEU A 351 23.16 -3.03 -16.14
CA LEU A 351 22.48 -1.84 -15.62
C LEU A 351 23.48 -0.92 -14.91
N PHE A 352 23.72 0.26 -15.49
CA PHE A 352 24.60 1.26 -14.90
C PHE A 352 23.90 2.00 -13.75
N ASN A 353 22.76 2.64 -14.07
CA ASN A 353 21.99 3.47 -13.15
C ASN A 353 20.50 3.13 -13.21
N LYS A 354 19.81 3.25 -12.08
CA LYS A 354 18.35 3.08 -11.98
C LYS A 354 17.59 4.37 -12.30
N HIS A 355 18.11 5.54 -11.91
CA HIS A 355 17.46 6.83 -12.10
C HIS A 355 18.49 7.94 -12.44
N PRO A 356 18.51 8.48 -13.68
CA PRO A 356 17.82 7.97 -14.87
C PRO A 356 18.29 6.55 -15.22
N ARG A 357 17.41 5.72 -15.81
CA ARG A 357 17.74 4.34 -16.16
C ARG A 357 18.72 4.33 -17.34
N THR A 358 19.92 3.80 -17.12
CA THR A 358 20.93 3.62 -18.17
C THR A 358 21.39 2.17 -18.17
N SER A 359 21.27 1.50 -19.31
CA SER A 359 21.65 0.09 -19.47
C SER A 359 22.33 -0.18 -20.81
N LEU A 360 23.23 -1.15 -20.84
CA LEU A 360 23.83 -1.69 -22.05
C LEU A 360 23.35 -3.12 -22.27
N ARG A 361 23.04 -3.46 -23.51
CA ARG A 361 22.67 -4.81 -23.94
C ARG A 361 23.56 -5.21 -25.09
N ALA A 362 24.18 -6.37 -24.98
CA ALA A 362 24.93 -7.01 -26.05
C ALA A 362 24.35 -8.41 -26.29
N SER A 363 24.14 -8.79 -27.54
CA SER A 363 23.64 -10.12 -27.89
C SER A 363 24.30 -10.64 -29.16
N LEU A 364 24.64 -11.92 -29.15
CA LEU A 364 25.12 -12.68 -30.30
C LEU A 364 24.17 -13.86 -30.51
N SER A 365 23.74 -14.10 -31.74
CA SER A 365 22.83 -15.19 -32.05
C SER A 365 23.10 -15.75 -33.44
N ASP A 366 22.99 -17.06 -33.55
CA ASP A 366 22.91 -17.81 -34.81
C ASP A 366 21.55 -18.52 -34.84
N ASP A 367 20.49 -17.72 -34.88
CA ASP A 367 19.09 -18.15 -34.91
C ASP A 367 18.20 -17.04 -35.48
N LEU A 368 17.21 -17.41 -36.29
CA LEU A 368 16.18 -16.51 -36.82
C LEU A 368 14.93 -16.62 -35.92
N ASP A 369 15.11 -16.34 -34.63
CA ASP A 369 14.03 -16.35 -33.66
C ASP A 369 13.41 -14.95 -33.54
N PHE A 370 12.15 -14.81 -33.97
CA PHE A 370 11.39 -13.56 -33.92
C PHE A 370 10.76 -13.30 -32.54
N GLY A 371 10.99 -14.17 -31.55
CA GLY A 371 10.51 -14.00 -30.19
C GLY A 371 11.14 -12.78 -29.49
N GLN A 372 10.36 -11.69 -29.37
CA GLN A 372 10.72 -10.54 -28.55
C GLN A 372 10.49 -10.86 -27.06
N GLN A 373 11.40 -11.60 -26.44
CA GLN A 373 11.49 -11.66 -24.98
C GLN A 373 12.76 -10.96 -24.52
N TYR A 374 12.58 -9.83 -23.85
CA TYR A 374 13.66 -9.02 -23.28
C TYR A 374 13.91 -9.47 -21.84
N PHE A 375 14.94 -10.30 -21.64
CA PHE A 375 15.26 -10.92 -20.34
C PHE A 375 15.52 -9.90 -19.21
N GLY A 376 15.89 -8.66 -19.55
CA GLY A 376 16.11 -7.56 -18.60
C GLY A 376 14.90 -6.69 -18.26
N GLU A 377 13.74 -6.92 -18.91
CA GLU A 377 12.49 -6.18 -18.65
C GLU A 377 11.50 -6.96 -17.78
N VAL A 378 11.55 -8.30 -17.81
CA VAL A 378 10.56 -9.16 -17.12
C VAL A 378 10.80 -9.24 -15.60
N THR A 379 11.99 -8.87 -15.13
CA THR A 379 12.44 -9.09 -13.74
C THR A 379 12.78 -7.80 -12.97
N ALA A 380 12.52 -6.61 -13.53
CA ALA A 380 12.87 -5.32 -12.92
C ALA A 380 11.69 -4.64 -12.21
#